data_AF-A0A3N5DZS1-F1
#
_entry.id   AF-A0A3N5DZS1-F1
#
_cell.length_a   1.000
_cell.length_b   1.000
_cell.length_c   1.000
_cell.angle_alpha   90.00
_cell.angle_beta   90.00
_cell.angle_gamma   90.00
#
_symmetry.space_group_name_H-M   'P 1'
#
loop_
_entity.id
_entity.type
_entity.pdbx_description
1 polymer ?
#
loop_
_entity_poly.entity_id
_entity_poly.type
_entity_poly.pdbx_seq_one_letter_code
_entity_poly.pdbx_strand_id
1 'polypeptide(L)' 'MKNLKELKGVKVLNKKEQKSILGGLACVTNGGDPECPGGTFCCHEGNWEGMCREEGTSCYR' A
#
# COMPACT_ATOMS: atom_id res chain seq x y z
N MET A 1 26.11 -7.71 8.87
CA MET A 1 24.75 -8.25 8.62
C MET A 1 24.72 -8.81 7.21
N LYS A 2 24.24 -10.06 7.02
CA LYS A 2 24.09 -10.64 5.67
C LYS A 2 22.86 -10.02 4.99
N ASN A 3 22.98 -9.61 3.72
CA ASN A 3 21.85 -9.10 2.96
C ASN A 3 20.84 -10.22 2.71
N LEU A 4 19.62 -10.08 3.25
CA LEU A 4 18.53 -11.05 3.06
C LEU A 4 18.21 -11.32 1.58
N LYS A 5 18.50 -10.35 0.70
CA LYS A 5 18.32 -10.45 -0.76
C LYS A 5 19.21 -11.51 -1.42
N GLU A 6 20.29 -11.93 -0.76
CA GLU A 6 21.27 -12.88 -1.32
C GLU A 6 21.01 -14.34 -0.88
N LEU A 7 20.00 -14.57 -0.05
CA LEU A 7 19.63 -15.92 0.40
C LEU A 7 18.75 -16.63 -0.64
N LYS A 8 19.14 -17.85 -1.02
CA LYS A 8 18.33 -18.71 -1.89
C LYS A 8 16.95 -18.93 -1.26
N GLY A 9 15.89 -18.68 -2.04
CA GLY A 9 14.50 -18.82 -1.63
C GLY A 9 13.82 -17.52 -1.18
N VAL A 10 14.56 -16.40 -1.08
CA VAL A 10 13.98 -15.09 -0.78
C VAL A 10 13.52 -14.41 -2.08
N LYS A 11 12.21 -14.19 -2.20
CA LYS A 11 11.64 -13.36 -3.27
C LYS A 11 11.42 -11.94 -2.74
N VAL A 12 12.06 -10.96 -3.39
CA VAL A 12 11.72 -9.55 -3.16
C VAL A 12 10.38 -9.29 -3.84
N LEU A 13 9.38 -8.95 -3.03
CA LEU A 13 8.05 -8.61 -3.52
C LEU A 13 8.09 -7.28 -4.27
N ASN A 14 7.38 -7.23 -5.39
CA ASN A 14 7.15 -5.95 -6.06
C ASN A 14 6.12 -5.10 -5.26
N LYS A 15 6.00 -3.81 -5.60
CA LYS A 15 5.09 -2.88 -4.89
C LYS A 15 3.66 -3.40 -4.82
N LYS A 16 3.15 -4.05 -5.87
CA LYS A 16 1.78 -4.57 -5.93
C LYS A 16 1.60 -5.75 -4.97
N GLU A 17 2.55 -6.68 -4.95
CA GLU A 17 2.55 -7.83 -4.03
C GLU A 17 2.67 -7.38 -2.57
N GLN A 18 3.49 -6.36 -2.29
CA GLN A 18 3.58 -5.76 -0.95
C GLN A 18 2.24 -5.18 -0.52
N LYS A 19 1.57 -4.41 -1.39
CA LYS A 19 0.24 -3.84 -1.12
C LYS A 19 -0.82 -4.91 -0.82
N SER A 20 -0.79 -6.04 -1.54
CA SER A 20 -1.69 -7.16 -1.29
C SER A 20 -1.51 -7.83 0.08
N ILE A 21 -0.28 -7.87 0.61
CA ILE A 21 -0.01 -8.44 1.95
C ILE A 21 -0.39 -7.46 3.06
N LEU A 22 -0.16 -6.16 2.82
CA LEU A 22 -0.39 -5.11 3.81
C LEU A 22 -1.89 -4.91 4.13
N GLY A 23 -2.81 -5.49 3.33
CA GLY A 23 -4.20 -5.71 3.76
C GLY A 23 -5.10 -4.47 3.73
N GLY A 24 -4.99 -3.65 2.68
CA GLY A 24 -5.90 -2.52 2.45
C GLY A 24 -6.59 -2.61 1.09
N LEU A 25 -7.70 -1.88 0.94
CA LEU A 25 -8.31 -1.67 -0.37
C LEU A 25 -7.44 -0.68 -1.17
N ALA A 26 -7.17 -0.95 -2.45
CA ALA A 26 -6.46 0.02 -3.28
C ALA A 26 -7.36 1.20 -3.63
N CYS A 27 -6.79 2.40 -3.76
CA CYS A 27 -7.54 3.52 -4.31
C CYS A 27 -7.91 3.24 -5.77
N VAL A 28 -9.14 3.58 -6.15
CA VAL A 28 -9.61 3.40 -7.52
C VAL A 28 -9.34 4.69 -8.29
N THR A 29 -8.59 4.60 -9.38
CA THR A 29 -8.33 5.72 -10.29
C THR A 29 -8.92 5.41 -11.66
N ASN A 30 -10.22 5.71 -11.83
CA ASN A 30 -10.91 5.56 -13.12
C ASN A 30 -10.74 6.84 -13.98
N GLY A 31 -9.49 7.28 -14.17
CA GLY A 31 -9.18 8.47 -14.99
C GLY A 31 -9.49 9.82 -14.32
N GLY A 32 -9.74 9.83 -13.02
CA GLY A 32 -9.96 11.02 -12.18
C GLY A 32 -9.17 10.95 -10.87
N ASP A 33 -9.59 11.73 -9.88
CA ASP A 33 -8.97 11.72 -8.56
C ASP A 33 -9.07 10.33 -7.90
N PRO A 34 -8.06 9.89 -7.12
CA PRO A 34 -8.10 8.60 -6.44
C PRO A 34 -9.24 8.54 -5.42
N GLU A 35 -10.17 7.62 -5.63
CA GLU A 35 -11.36 7.46 -4.77
C GLU A 35 -11.29 6.20 -3.91
N CYS A 36 -11.94 6.30 -2.75
CA CYS A 36 -12.07 5.23 -1.78
C CYS A 36 -13.53 5.14 -1.30
N PRO A 37 -14.00 3.97 -0.81
CA PRO A 37 -15.34 3.84 -0.24
C PRO A 37 -15.58 4.84 0.89
N GLY A 38 -16.85 5.23 1.09
CA GLY A 38 -17.22 6.21 2.12
C GLY A 38 -16.71 5.86 3.52
N GLY A 39 -16.23 6.88 4.26
CA GLY A 39 -15.59 6.74 5.57
C GLY A 39 -14.12 6.32 5.52
N THR A 40 -13.53 6.28 4.32
CA THR A 40 -12.10 6.06 4.12
C THR A 40 -11.52 7.11 3.18
N PHE A 41 -10.22 7.34 3.27
CA PHE A 41 -9.50 8.27 2.43
C PHE A 41 -8.36 7.58 1.70
N CYS A 42 -8.00 8.08 0.51
CA CYS A 42 -6.86 7.56 -0.24
C CYS A 42 -5.55 8.14 0.31
N CYS A 43 -4.60 7.27 0.66
CA CYS A 43 -3.25 7.74 0.96
C CYS A 43 -2.51 8.13 -0.31
N HIS A 44 -2.19 9.41 -0.48
CA HIS A 44 -1.41 9.90 -1.61
C HIS A 44 0.10 9.80 -1.41
N GLU A 45 0.55 9.55 -0.18
CA GLU A 45 1.96 9.44 0.20
C GLU A 45 2.15 8.55 1.43
N GLY A 46 3.37 8.06 1.66
CA GLY A 46 3.73 7.22 2.80
C GLY A 46 3.72 5.71 2.54
N ASN A 47 3.80 4.93 3.62
CA ASN A 47 3.86 3.45 3.58
C ASN A 47 2.61 2.81 2.96
N TRP A 48 1.52 3.57 2.92
CA TRP A 48 0.21 3.13 2.41
C TRP A 48 -0.19 3.85 1.12
N GLU A 49 0.75 4.51 0.43
CA GLU A 49 0.49 5.21 -0.83
C GLU A 49 -0.32 4.36 -1.83
N GLY A 50 -1.44 4.91 -2.32
CA GLY A 50 -2.38 4.27 -3.23
C GLY A 50 -3.29 3.23 -2.57
N MET A 51 -3.47 3.28 -1.25
CA MET A 51 -4.38 2.44 -0.49
C MET A 51 -5.39 3.30 0.29
N CYS A 52 -6.62 2.81 0.40
CA CYS A 52 -7.67 3.38 1.23
C CYS A 52 -7.43 3.06 2.70
N ARG A 53 -7.65 4.05 3.56
CA ARG A 53 -7.46 3.99 5.00
C ARG A 53 -8.65 4.60 5.72
N GLU A 54 -9.00 4.07 6.88
CA GLU A 54 -10.06 4.66 7.71
C GLU A 54 -9.67 6.08 8.14
N GLU A 55 -10.66 6.98 8.14
CA GLU A 55 -10.48 8.34 8.65
C GLU A 55 -9.95 8.33 10.09
N GLY A 56 -8.99 9.20 10.39
CA GLY A 56 -8.29 9.22 11.67
C GLY A 56 -7.10 8.25 11.78
N THR A 57 -6.82 7.43 10.76
CA THR A 57 -5.58 6.64 10.68
C THR A 57 -4.50 7.36 9.86
N SER A 58 -3.23 6.93 9.99
CA SER A 58 -2.09 7.55 9.31
C SER A 58 -1.62 6.75 8.10
N CYS A 59 -1.18 7.46 7.05
CA CYS A 59 -0.50 6.89 5.89
C CYS A 59 0.97 6.52 6.14
N TYR A 60 1.54 6.90 7.29
CA TYR A 60 2.98 6.86 7.52
C TYR A 60 3.48 5.81 8.51
N ARG A 61 2.59 5.15 9.26
CA ARG A 61 2.87 4.15 10.31
C ARG A 61 4.28 4.16 10.93
#